data_AF-A0A6F8XK29-F1
#
_entry.id   AF-A0A6F8XK29-F1
#
_cell.length_a   1.000
_cell.length_b   1.000
_cell.length_c   1.000
_cell.angle_alpha   90.00
_cell.angle_beta   90.00
_cell.angle_gamma   90.00
#
_symmetry.space_group_name_H-M   'P 1'
#
loop_
_entity.id
_entity.type
_entity.pdbx_description
1 polymer ?
#
loop_
_entity_poly.entity_id
_entity_poly.type
_entity_poly.pdbx_seq_one_letter_code
_entity_poly.pdbx_strand_id
1 'polypeptide(L)'
;MKLDHSFSVPVPMKEAWSVLLDVPRVAPCMPGATLSDFDGQEFTGTVRVKAGPMVLIYAGKGRFVERDEAARRMVMEVSGQDTRGSGTAAATVTATLAPTVTRRGSRCRRT
;
A
#
# COMPACT_ATOMS: atom_id res chain seq x y z
N MET A 1 9.18 0.54 -14.51
CA MET A 1 7.74 0.18 -14.61
C MET A 1 6.95 1.18 -13.77
N LYS A 2 5.77 1.60 -14.22
CA LYS A 2 4.88 2.52 -13.48
C LYS A 2 3.52 1.85 -13.30
N LEU A 3 3.00 1.84 -12.08
CA LEU A 3 1.69 1.29 -11.75
C LEU A 3 0.86 2.39 -11.08
N ASP A 4 -0.28 2.72 -11.67
CA ASP A 4 -1.24 3.68 -11.13
C ASP A 4 -2.54 2.93 -10.81
N HIS A 5 -3.00 3.02 -9.56
CA HIS A 5 -4.24 2.39 -9.12
C HIS A 5 -5.03 3.37 -8.25
N SER A 6 -6.34 3.48 -8.48
CA SER A 6 -7.24 4.32 -7.70
C SER A 6 -8.44 3.51 -7.22
N PHE A 7 -8.89 3.80 -6.00
CA PHE A 7 -10.07 3.17 -5.41
C PHE A 7 -10.72 4.14 -4.42
N SER A 8 -11.98 3.86 -4.05
CA SER A 8 -12.73 4.65 -3.07
C SER A 8 -13.01 3.81 -1.83
N VAL A 9 -12.95 4.44 -0.65
CA VAL A 9 -13.24 3.80 0.64
C VAL A 9 -14.42 4.50 1.31
N PRO A 10 -15.38 3.77 1.90
CA PRO A 10 -16.57 4.35 2.52
C PRO A 10 -16.31 4.81 3.96
N VAL A 11 -15.19 5.49 4.21
CA VAL A 11 -14.81 6.01 5.53
C VAL A 11 -14.45 7.50 5.44
N PRO A 12 -14.56 8.27 6.54
CA PRO A 12 -14.12 9.66 6.56
C PRO A 12 -12.65 9.81 6.17
N MET A 13 -12.32 10.91 5.48
CA MET A 13 -10.96 11.17 4.99
C MET A 13 -9.89 11.10 6.10
N LYS A 14 -10.19 11.64 7.29
CA LYS A 14 -9.27 11.60 8.44
C LYS A 14 -8.94 10.16 8.86
N GLU A 15 -9.94 9.28 8.86
CA GLU A 15 -9.77 7.88 9.22
C GLU A 15 -8.98 7.13 8.14
N ALA A 16 -9.36 7.30 6.87
CA ALA A 16 -8.62 6.74 5.74
C ALA A 16 -7.14 7.15 5.76
N TRP A 17 -6.86 8.41 6.06
CA TRP A 17 -5.48 8.89 6.16
C TRP A 17 -4.71 8.23 7.30
N SER A 18 -5.32 8.12 8.49
CA SER A 18 -4.67 7.46 9.63
C SER A 18 -4.35 5.99 9.33
N VAL A 19 -5.22 5.28 8.61
CA VAL A 19 -4.98 3.90 8.18
C VAL A 19 -3.89 3.84 7.11
N LEU A 20 -3.87 4.77 6.16
CA LEU A 20 -2.87 4.78 5.08
C LEU A 20 -1.44 4.92 5.61
N LEU A 21 -1.26 5.63 6.73
CA LEU A 21 0.04 5.78 7.39
C LEU A 21 0.41 4.62 8.33
N ASP A 22 -0.54 3.73 8.61
CA ASP A 22 -0.39 2.59 9.52
C ASP A 22 -0.02 1.33 8.72
N VAL A 23 1.29 1.09 8.58
CA VAL A 23 1.83 -0.05 7.83
C VAL A 23 1.32 -1.40 8.36
N PRO A 24 1.29 -1.67 9.68
CA PRO A 24 0.68 -2.89 10.23
C PRO A 24 -0.76 -3.12 9.81
N ARG A 25 -1.57 -2.07 9.69
CA ARG A 25 -2.96 -2.20 9.22
C ARG A 25 -3.07 -2.38 7.71
N VAL A 26 -2.14 -1.82 6.93
CA VAL A 26 -2.15 -1.90 5.47
C VAL A 26 -1.50 -3.19 4.94
N ALA A 27 -0.45 -3.68 5.60
CA ALA A 27 0.33 -4.84 5.15
C ALA A 27 -0.53 -6.10 4.86
N PRO A 28 -1.55 -6.47 5.67
CA PRO A 28 -2.41 -7.61 5.39
C PRO A 28 -3.23 -7.49 4.10
N CYS A 29 -3.43 -6.27 3.60
CA CYS A 29 -4.14 -6.03 2.34
C CYS A 29 -3.27 -6.32 1.10
N MET A 30 -1.96 -6.51 1.27
CA MET A 30 -1.03 -6.84 0.19
C MET A 30 -0.91 -8.37 0.06
N PRO A 31 -1.31 -8.97 -1.07
CA PRO A 31 -1.28 -10.42 -1.24
C PRO A 31 0.11 -11.01 -1.02
N GLY A 32 0.23 -11.93 -0.06
CA GLY A 32 1.49 -12.62 0.25
C GLY A 32 2.50 -11.77 1.02
N ALA A 33 2.16 -10.56 1.46
CA ALA A 33 3.02 -9.77 2.33
C ALA A 33 2.98 -10.28 3.78
N THR A 34 4.12 -10.24 4.45
CA THR A 34 4.28 -10.51 5.88
C THR A 34 5.19 -9.42 6.45
N LEU A 35 4.64 -8.62 7.36
CA LEU A 35 5.38 -7.60 8.08
C LEU A 35 6.20 -8.27 9.18
N SER A 36 7.51 -8.03 9.20
CA SER A 36 8.41 -8.55 10.24
C SER A 36 8.59 -7.55 11.37
N ASP A 37 8.82 -6.29 11.03
CA ASP A 37 9.04 -5.20 11.99
C ASP A 37 8.58 -3.86 11.42
N PHE A 38 8.17 -2.94 12.30
CA PHE A 38 7.82 -1.57 11.96
C PHE A 38 8.04 -0.65 13.17
N ASP A 39 8.87 0.37 13.01
CA ASP A 39 9.20 1.32 14.09
C ASP A 39 8.42 2.64 14.01
N GLY A 40 7.49 2.76 13.06
CA GLY A 40 6.75 3.99 12.80
C GLY A 40 7.33 4.85 11.66
N GLN A 41 8.50 4.53 11.12
CA GLN A 41 9.11 5.21 9.96
C GLN A 41 9.68 4.21 8.94
N GLU A 42 10.32 3.16 9.40
CA GLU A 42 10.89 2.09 8.61
C GLU A 42 10.20 0.77 8.93
N PHE A 43 10.05 -0.07 7.93
CA PHE A 43 9.53 -1.42 8.08
C PHE A 43 10.41 -2.43 7.37
N THR A 44 10.39 -3.66 7.88
CA THR A 44 10.96 -4.82 7.21
C THR A 44 9.89 -5.89 7.04
N GLY A 45 10.00 -6.67 5.97
CA GLY A 45 9.02 -7.71 5.70
C GLY A 45 9.42 -8.61 4.55
N THR A 46 8.59 -9.61 4.30
CA THR A 46 8.71 -10.48 3.14
C THR A 46 7.46 -10.42 2.30
N VAL A 47 7.61 -10.57 0.97
CA VAL A 47 6.48 -10.67 0.05
C VAL A 47 6.64 -11.95 -0.75
N ARG A 48 5.67 -12.85 -0.61
CA ARG A 48 5.56 -14.08 -1.36
C ARG A 48 4.71 -13.84 -2.61
N VAL A 49 5.36 -13.81 -3.77
CA VAL A 49 4.70 -13.64 -5.08
C VAL A 49 4.65 -14.98 -5.79
N LYS A 50 3.46 -15.35 -6.28
CA LYS A 50 3.31 -16.51 -7.18
C LYS A 50 3.37 -16.03 -8.63
N ALA A 51 4.40 -16.45 -9.36
CA ALA A 51 4.56 -16.18 -10.78
C ALA A 51 4.52 -17.52 -11.54
N GLY A 52 3.33 -17.89 -12.02
CA GLY A 52 3.10 -19.20 -12.64
C GLY A 52 3.38 -20.35 -11.66
N PRO A 53 4.15 -21.39 -12.04
CA PRO A 53 4.49 -22.49 -11.13
C PRO A 53 5.56 -22.10 -10.08
N MET A 54 6.19 -20.93 -10.21
CA MET A 54 7.26 -20.50 -9.32
C MET A 54 6.74 -19.62 -8.18
N VAL A 55 7.20 -19.90 -6.96
CA VAL A 55 6.98 -19.06 -5.78
C VAL A 55 8.27 -18.30 -5.52
N LEU A 56 8.21 -16.97 -5.62
CA LEU A 56 9.30 -16.06 -5.30
C LEU A 56 9.05 -15.44 -3.93
N ILE A 57 10.11 -15.32 -3.13
CA ILE A 57 10.05 -14.69 -1.81
C ILE A 57 11.06 -13.55 -1.82
N TYR A 58 10.55 -12.33 -1.74
CA TYR A 58 11.35 -11.12 -1.63
C TYR A 58 11.43 -10.71 -0.18
N ALA A 59 12.64 -10.61 0.37
CA ALA A 59 12.88 -9.96 1.65
C ALA A 59 13.18 -8.49 1.37
N GLY A 60 12.47 -7.57 2.03
CA GLY A 60 12.56 -6.16 1.73
C GLY A 60 12.40 -5.27 2.95
N LYS A 61 12.74 -4.00 2.72
CA LYS A 61 12.59 -2.91 3.67
C LYS A 61 11.99 -1.70 2.97
N GLY A 62 11.25 -0.91 3.73
CA GLY A 62 10.68 0.33 3.26
C GLY A 62 10.79 1.43 4.29
N ARG A 63 10.74 2.67 3.84
CA ARG A 63 10.73 3.86 4.69
C ARG A 63 9.80 4.91 4.14
N PHE A 64 9.20 5.69 5.02
CA PHE A 64 8.50 6.91 4.62
C PHE A 64 9.52 8.00 4.30
N VAL A 65 9.37 8.62 3.13
CA VAL A 65 10.18 9.78 2.71
C VAL A 65 9.36 11.07 2.76
N GLU A 66 8.04 10.98 2.69
CA GLU A 66 7.13 12.12 2.80
C GLU A 66 5.81 11.71 3.47
N ARG A 67 5.32 12.57 4.37
CA ARG A 67 4.00 12.46 5.02
C ARG A 67 3.39 13.84 5.16
N ASP A 68 2.85 14.36 4.07
CA ASP A 68 2.16 15.65 4.07
C ASP A 68 0.69 15.43 4.43
N GLU A 69 0.33 15.76 5.66
CA GLU A 69 -1.06 15.68 6.12
C GLU A 69 -1.95 16.77 5.49
N ALA A 70 -1.41 17.94 5.20
CA ALA A 70 -2.17 19.05 4.61
C ALA A 70 -2.51 18.75 3.15
N ALA A 71 -1.55 18.27 2.37
CA ALA A 71 -1.74 17.81 1.00
C ALA A 71 -2.33 16.39 0.91
N ARG A 72 -2.46 15.68 2.04
CA ARG A 72 -2.86 14.26 2.12
C ARG A 72 -2.08 13.39 1.14
N ARG A 73 -0.76 13.59 1.12
CA ARG A 73 0.20 12.94 0.23
C ARG A 73 1.26 12.22 1.04
N MET A 74 1.48 10.96 0.73
CA MET A 74 2.56 10.18 1.31
C MET A 74 3.44 9.59 0.22
N VAL A 75 4.74 9.50 0.51
CA VAL A 75 5.70 8.84 -0.36
C VAL A 75 6.52 7.87 0.48
N MET A 76 6.68 6.65 -0.02
CA MET A 76 7.53 5.61 0.56
C MET A 76 8.53 5.12 -0.48
N GLU A 77 9.74 4.83 -0.02
CA GLU A 77 10.72 4.09 -0.80
C GLU A 77 10.78 2.68 -0.26
N VAL A 78 10.72 1.70 -1.16
CA VAL A 78 10.82 0.28 -0.82
C VAL A 78 11.89 -0.39 -1.66
N SER A 79 12.60 -1.32 -1.05
CA SER A 79 13.58 -2.16 -1.70
C SER A 79 13.40 -3.60 -1.23
N GLY A 80 13.66 -4.56 -2.11
CA GLY A 80 13.59 -5.98 -1.79
C GLY A 80 14.55 -6.78 -2.65
N GLN A 81 14.95 -7.92 -2.11
CA GLN A 81 15.83 -8.88 -2.78
C GLN A 81 15.18 -10.25 -2.72
N ASP A 82 15.23 -10.97 -3.84
CA ASP A 82 14.83 -12.37 -3.85
C ASP A 82 15.77 -13.14 -2.90
N THR A 83 15.17 -13.85 -1.94
CA THR A 83 15.88 -14.70 -0.98
C THR A 83 16.75 -15.78 -1.65
N ARG A 84 16.48 -16.11 -2.92
CA ARG A 84 17.30 -17.03 -3.73
C ARG A 84 18.40 -16.34 -4.55
N GLY A 85 18.60 -15.04 -4.36
CA GLY A 85 19.64 -14.25 -5.01
C GLY A 85 19.34 -13.84 -6.46
N SER A 86 18.15 -14.17 -6.97
CA SER A 86 17.80 -14.11 -8.39
C SER A 86 17.39 -12.72 -8.89
N GLY A 87 17.39 -11.69 -8.03
CA GLY A 87 17.11 -10.31 -8.43
C GLY A 87 16.82 -9.35 -7.28
N THR A 88 16.98 -8.06 -7.55
CA THR A 88 16.59 -6.96 -6.65
C THR A 88 15.42 -6.19 -7.25
N ALA A 89 14.59 -5.63 -6.39
CA ALA A 89 13.47 -4.77 -6.75
C ALA A 89 13.54 -3.50 -5.90
N ALA A 90 13.37 -2.34 -6.53
CA ALA A 90 13.20 -1.07 -5.84
C ALA A 90 11.99 -0.36 -6.43
N ALA A 91 11.21 0.30 -5.57
CA ALA A 91 10.05 1.06 -5.99
C ALA A 91 9.82 2.27 -5.08
N THR A 92 9.28 3.33 -5.67
CA THR A 92 8.77 4.49 -4.93
C THR A 92 7.25 4.45 -5.00
N VAL A 93 6.61 4.33 -3.84
CA VAL A 93 5.15 4.31 -3.71
C VAL A 93 4.70 5.72 -3.33
N THR A 94 3.91 6.35 -4.20
CA THR A 94 3.24 7.61 -3.89
C THR A 94 1.76 7.35 -3.73
N ALA A 95 1.17 7.77 -2.62
CA ALA A 95 -0.28 7.72 -2.43
C ALA A 95 -0.81 9.12 -2.07
N THR A 96 -1.91 9.49 -2.72
CA THR A 96 -2.61 10.75 -2.48
C THR A 96 -4.06 10.43 -2.15
N LEU A 97 -4.57 11.01 -1.07
CA LEU A 97 -5.96 10.83 -0.65
C LEU A 97 -6.76 12.09 -1.00
N ALA A 98 -7.81 11.90 -1.80
CA ALA A 98 -8.71 12.97 -2.24
C ALA A 98 -10.17 12.65 -1.83
N PRO A 99 -11.03 13.66 -1.66
CA PRO A 99 -12.42 13.41 -1.29
C PRO A 99 -13.16 12.76 -2.46
N THR A 100 -13.80 11.62 -2.23
CA THR A 100 -14.65 10.98 -3.25
C THR A 100 -15.98 11.72 -3.35
N VAL A 101 -16.31 12.24 -4.54
CA VAL A 101 -17.67 12.71 -4.85
C VAL A 101 -18.55 11.47 -5.01
N THR A 102 -19.19 11.03 -3.93
CA THR A 102 -20.23 10.01 -4.04
C THR A 102 -21.49 10.65 -4.61
N ARG A 103 -21.69 10.50 -5.93
CA ARG A 103 -22.99 10.75 -6.56
C ARG A 103 -23.96 9.73 -5.96
N ARG A 104 -24.73 10.11 -4.94
CA ARG A 104 -25.79 9.27 -4.36
C ARG A 104 -26.80 8.95 -5.46
N GLY A 105 -26.66 7.79 -6.09
CA GLY A 105 -27.68 7.21 -6.95
C GLY A 105 -28.81 6.71 -6.07
N SER A 106 -29.80 7.57 -5.82
CA SER A 106 -31.08 7.19 -5.22
C SER A 106 -31.78 6.19 -6.15
N ARG A 107 -31.57 4.90 -5.91
CA ARG A 107 -32.31 3.84 -6.57
C ARG A 107 -33.73 3.82 -5.98
N CYS A 108 -34.63 4.57 -6.61
CA CYS A 108 -36.06 4.48 -6.38
C CYS A 108 -36.54 3.12 -6.93
N ARG A 109 -36.89 2.17 -6.06
CA ARG A 109 -37.62 0.96 -6.47
C ARG A 109 -39.03 1.38 -6.85
N ARG A 110 -39.40 1.15 -8.11
CA ARG A 110 -40.81 1.06 -8.50
C ARG A 110 -41.17 -0.43 -8.55
N THR A 111 -42.34 -0.74 -8.00
CA THR A 111 -42.98 -2.06 -7.82
C THR A 111 -42.87 -2.97 -9.04
#